data_AF-A0A437MIE6-F1
#
_entry.id   AF-A0A437MIE6-F1
#
_cell.length_a   1.000
_cell.length_b   1.000
_cell.length_c   1.000
_cell.angle_alpha   90.00
_cell.angle_beta   90.00
_cell.angle_gamma   90.00
#
_symmetry.space_group_name_H-M   'P 1'
#
loop_
_entity.id
_entity.type
_entity.pdbx_description
1 polymer ?
#
loop_
_entity_poly.entity_id
_entity_poly.type
_entity_poly.pdbx_seq_one_letter_code
_entity_poly.pdbx_strand_id
1 'polypeptide(L)'
;MPPETALPETAPGRSHHDMGGVTQFLCAPIDKEHHELTRFDRQVDALRQVLAIHGLFSTDEMRRGIESLPAEVYDASSYYQRWLFSMVKVMLEKGVVTEDELRSALA
;
A
#
# COMPACT_ATOMS: atom_id res chain seq x y z
N MET A 1 21.35 15.63 13.13
CA MET A 1 22.16 15.41 11.92
C MET A 1 21.71 14.09 11.34
N PRO A 2 21.19 14.04 10.10
CA PRO A 2 20.93 12.75 9.45
C PRO A 2 22.25 11.95 9.35
N PRO A 3 22.20 10.61 9.39
CA PRO A 3 23.40 9.79 9.24
C PRO A 3 24.07 10.06 7.89
N GLU A 4 25.40 10.08 7.88
CA GLU A 4 26.27 10.43 6.74
C GLU A 4 26.01 9.59 5.47
N THR A 5 25.32 8.46 5.60
CA THR A 5 24.98 7.51 4.53
C THR A 5 23.53 7.60 4.02
N ALA A 6 22.69 8.52 4.51
CA ALA A 6 21.34 8.68 3.96
C ALA A 6 21.39 9.33 2.57
N LEU A 7 20.75 8.70 1.58
CA LEU A 7 20.52 9.34 0.28
C LEU A 7 19.75 10.66 0.50
N PRO A 8 20.05 11.73 -0.26
CA PRO A 8 19.28 12.96 -0.17
C PRO A 8 17.80 12.66 -0.41
N GLU A 9 16.90 13.38 0.25
CA GLU A 9 15.45 13.20 0.08
C GLU A 9 15.00 13.36 -1.38
N THR A 10 15.76 14.11 -2.16
CA THR A 10 15.56 14.35 -3.59
C THR A 10 16.31 13.36 -4.49
N ALA A 11 16.88 12.28 -3.94
CA ALA A 11 17.67 11.33 -4.72
C ALA A 11 16.83 10.70 -5.86
N PRO A 12 17.37 10.66 -7.09
CA PRO A 12 16.70 9.97 -8.18
C PRO A 12 16.55 8.49 -7.86
N GLY A 13 15.32 7.96 -7.96
CA GLY A 13 14.99 6.55 -7.69
C GLY A 13 14.36 6.27 -6.32
N ARG A 14 14.21 7.28 -5.45
CA ARG A 14 13.44 7.14 -4.21
C ARG A 14 11.94 7.06 -4.53
N SER A 15 11.28 5.96 -4.13
CA SER A 15 9.81 5.85 -4.17
C SER A 15 9.21 6.38 -2.87
N HIS A 16 7.95 6.85 -2.92
CA HIS A 16 7.27 7.50 -1.79
C HIS A 16 7.23 6.65 -0.51
N HIS A 17 7.20 5.32 -0.64
CA HIS A 17 7.20 4.41 0.52
C HIS A 17 8.53 4.44 1.30
N ASP A 18 9.63 4.84 0.66
CA ASP A 18 10.96 4.91 1.26
C ASP A 18 11.04 6.17 2.11
N MET A 19 10.38 6.14 3.27
CA MET A 19 10.33 7.25 4.24
C MET A 19 11.46 7.20 5.27
N GLY A 20 12.37 6.23 5.16
CA GLY A 20 13.51 6.08 6.06
C GLY A 20 14.40 7.33 6.04
N GLY A 21 14.58 7.98 7.19
CA GLY A 21 15.49 9.12 7.32
C GLY A 21 15.01 10.44 6.71
N VAL A 22 13.74 10.56 6.31
CA VAL A 22 13.17 11.84 5.85
C VAL A 22 13.09 12.83 7.02
N THR A 23 13.72 13.99 6.84
CA THR A 23 13.90 15.04 7.85
C THR A 23 12.59 15.58 8.38
N GLN A 24 11.57 15.71 7.53
CA GLN A 24 10.25 16.22 7.94
C GLN A 24 9.57 15.37 9.02
N PHE A 25 9.90 14.07 9.10
CA PHE A 25 9.33 13.15 10.08
C PHE A 25 10.29 12.86 11.25
N LEU A 26 11.54 13.35 11.20
CA LEU A 26 12.50 13.12 12.28
C LEU A 26 12.02 13.78 13.57
N CYS A 27 11.94 12.99 14.64
CA CYS A 27 11.51 13.44 15.97
C CYS A 27 10.10 14.06 16.02
N ALA A 28 9.29 13.89 14.97
CA ALA A 28 7.90 14.27 15.00
C ALA A 28 7.14 13.41 16.03
N PRO A 29 6.18 13.98 16.78
CA PRO A 29 5.33 13.19 17.65
C PRO A 29 4.55 12.19 16.80
N ILE A 30 4.44 10.96 17.29
CA ILE A 30 3.62 9.92 16.68
C ILE A 30 2.43 9.63 17.58
N ASP A 31 1.28 9.39 16.95
CA ASP A 31 0.16 8.78 17.63
C ASP A 31 0.51 7.32 17.98
N LYS A 32 0.26 6.94 19.23
CA LYS A 32 0.51 5.58 19.76
C LYS A 32 -0.75 4.98 20.35
N GLU A 33 -1.89 5.64 20.19
CA GLU A 33 -3.16 5.11 20.65
C GLU A 33 -3.46 3.78 19.96
N HIS A 34 -4.25 2.95 20.64
CA HIS A 34 -4.67 1.69 20.06
C HIS A 34 -5.73 1.97 18.98
N HIS A 35 -5.48 1.47 17.78
CA HIS A 35 -6.46 1.53 16.69
C HIS A 35 -7.17 0.18 16.57
N GLU A 36 -8.47 0.18 16.84
CA GLU A 36 -9.32 -1.00 16.62
C GLU A 36 -9.56 -1.20 15.13
N LEU A 37 -9.43 -2.45 14.67
CA LEU A 37 -9.71 -2.81 13.29
C LEU A 37 -11.22 -2.67 13.02
N THR A 38 -11.55 -1.85 12.03
CA THR A 38 -12.92 -1.69 11.57
C THR A 38 -13.41 -2.96 10.87
N ARG A 39 -14.72 -3.04 10.60
CA ARG A 39 -15.27 -4.12 9.78
C ARG A 39 -14.62 -4.17 8.38
N PHE A 40 -14.38 -3.00 7.79
CA PHE A 40 -13.73 -2.90 6.48
C PHE A 40 -12.31 -3.47 6.51
N ASP A 41 -11.51 -3.08 7.50
CA ASP A 41 -10.13 -3.55 7.65
C ASP A 41 -10.06 -5.08 7.75
N ARG A 42 -10.93 -5.66 8.58
CA ARG A 42 -11.03 -7.11 8.74
C ARG A 42 -11.46 -7.82 7.45
N GLN A 43 -12.32 -7.19 6.64
CA GLN A 43 -12.73 -7.76 5.34
C GLN A 43 -11.60 -7.71 4.32
N VAL A 44 -10.85 -6.60 4.25
CA VAL A 44 -9.68 -6.47 3.36
C VAL A 44 -8.60 -7.48 3.76
N ASP A 45 -8.34 -7.64 5.06
CA ASP A 45 -7.39 -8.64 5.56
C ASP A 45 -7.81 -10.06 5.17
N ALA A 46 -9.08 -10.42 5.40
CA ALA A 46 -9.61 -11.72 5.01
C ALA A 46 -9.50 -11.97 3.50
N LEU A 47 -9.80 -10.96 2.67
CA LEU A 47 -9.64 -11.05 1.22
C LEU A 47 -8.17 -11.29 0.84
N ARG A 48 -7.24 -10.53 1.43
CA ARG A 48 -5.79 -10.72 1.24
C ARG A 48 -5.39 -12.15 1.56
N GLN A 49 -5.87 -12.70 2.67
CA GLN A 49 -5.56 -14.07 3.08
C GLN A 49 -6.07 -15.10 2.07
N VAL A 50 -7.31 -14.97 1.59
CA VAL A 50 -7.88 -15.88 0.59
C VAL A 50 -7.07 -15.83 -0.71
N LEU A 51 -6.80 -14.64 -1.24
CA LEU A 51 -6.04 -14.49 -2.48
C LEU A 51 -4.60 -15.05 -2.36
N ALA A 52 -3.97 -14.87 -1.19
CA ALA A 52 -2.64 -15.42 -0.91
C ALA A 52 -2.65 -16.95 -0.82
N ILE A 53 -3.64 -17.57 -0.17
CA ILE A 53 -3.77 -19.04 -0.07
C ILE A 53 -3.94 -19.66 -1.46
N HIS A 54 -4.62 -18.98 -2.37
CA HIS A 54 -4.77 -19.40 -3.76
C HIS A 54 -3.57 -19.04 -4.66
N GLY A 55 -2.52 -18.42 -4.11
CA GLY A 55 -1.31 -18.08 -4.86
C GLY A 55 -1.51 -17.01 -5.95
N LEU A 56 -2.54 -16.17 -5.82
CA LEU A 56 -2.90 -15.19 -6.85
C LEU A 56 -1.95 -13.98 -6.87
N PHE A 57 -1.21 -13.75 -5.79
CA PHE A 57 -0.09 -12.79 -5.76
C PHE A 57 1.04 -13.28 -4.84
N SER A 58 2.25 -12.78 -5.08
CA SER A 58 3.36 -12.82 -4.12
C SER A 58 3.37 -11.59 -3.21
N THR A 59 4.13 -11.66 -2.11
CA THR A 59 4.32 -10.49 -1.24
C THR A 59 5.00 -9.35 -1.99
N ASP A 60 5.91 -9.65 -2.91
CA ASP A 60 6.63 -8.63 -3.70
C ASP A 60 5.70 -7.95 -4.72
N GLU A 61 4.76 -8.68 -5.32
CA GLU A 61 3.74 -8.09 -6.19
C GLU A 61 2.82 -7.15 -5.42
N MET A 62 2.44 -7.52 -4.18
CA MET A 62 1.66 -6.67 -3.29
C MET A 62 2.43 -5.40 -2.90
N ARG A 63 3.72 -5.54 -2.55
CA ARG A 63 4.58 -4.38 -2.24
C ARG A 63 4.69 -3.46 -3.42
N ARG A 64 5.03 -3.99 -4.61
CA ARG A 64 5.13 -3.21 -5.85
C ARG A 64 3.84 -2.42 -6.13
N GLY A 65 2.67 -3.02 -5.94
CA GLY A 65 1.40 -2.33 -6.16
C GLY A 65 1.21 -1.15 -5.20
N ILE A 66 1.44 -1.35 -3.90
CA ILE A 66 1.36 -0.30 -2.87
C ILE A 66 2.38 0.82 -3.12
N GLU A 67 3.63 0.45 -3.41
CA GLU A 67 4.77 1.36 -3.61
C GLU A 67 4.68 2.16 -4.92
N SER A 68 3.83 1.70 -5.85
CA SER A 68 3.53 2.39 -7.10
C SER A 68 2.37 3.38 -7.00
N LEU A 69 1.73 3.52 -5.83
CA LEU A 69 0.68 4.51 -5.62
C LEU A 69 1.24 5.93 -5.75
N PRO A 70 0.52 6.86 -6.40
CA PRO A 70 0.83 8.29 -6.32
C PRO A 70 0.89 8.73 -4.85
N ALA A 71 1.82 9.64 -4.52
CA ALA A 71 2.06 10.09 -3.15
C ALA A 71 0.78 10.60 -2.49
N GLU A 72 -0.04 11.34 -3.23
CA GLU A 72 -1.30 11.91 -2.75
C GLU A 72 -2.31 10.81 -2.38
N VAL A 73 -2.38 9.75 -3.19
CA VAL A 73 -3.26 8.60 -2.93
C VAL A 73 -2.72 7.78 -1.76
N TYR A 74 -1.41 7.58 -1.70
CA TYR A 74 -0.77 6.86 -0.60
C TYR A 74 -1.09 7.55 0.73
N ASP A 75 -0.82 8.85 0.86
CA ASP A 75 -0.99 9.59 2.10
C ASP A 75 -2.48 9.73 2.51
N ALA A 76 -3.39 9.86 1.54
CA ALA A 76 -4.83 9.95 1.80
C ALA A 76 -5.49 8.59 2.13
N SER A 77 -4.82 7.47 1.83
CA SER A 77 -5.37 6.13 2.04
C SER A 77 -4.99 5.56 3.40
N SER A 78 -5.94 4.90 4.06
CA SER A 78 -5.66 4.04 5.22
C SER A 78 -4.76 2.86 4.81
N TYR A 79 -4.13 2.24 5.80
CA TYR A 79 -3.25 1.08 5.58
C TYR A 79 -3.94 -0.04 4.77
N TYR A 80 -5.17 -0.40 5.14
CA TYR A 80 -5.94 -1.42 4.44
C TYR A 80 -6.49 -0.95 3.08
N GLN A 81 -6.75 0.34 2.89
CA GLN A 81 -7.08 0.85 1.55
C GLN A 81 -5.91 0.67 0.57
N ARG A 82 -4.66 0.92 1.00
CA ARG A 82 -3.47 0.68 0.16
C ARG A 82 -3.35 -0.79 -0.26
N TRP A 83 -3.63 -1.71 0.66
CA TRP A 83 -3.68 -3.15 0.35
C TRP A 83 -4.75 -3.46 -0.70
N LEU A 84 -5.95 -2.92 -0.54
CA LEU A 84 -7.03 -3.13 -1.49
C LEU A 84 -6.67 -2.60 -2.89
N PHE A 85 -6.11 -1.39 -2.99
CA PHE A 85 -5.64 -0.85 -4.27
C PHE A 85 -4.65 -1.79 -4.96
N SER A 86 -3.66 -2.29 -4.21
CA SER A 86 -2.67 -3.20 -4.76
C SER A 86 -3.26 -4.55 -5.17
N MET A 87 -4.18 -5.12 -4.39
CA MET A 87 -4.85 -6.37 -4.76
C MET A 87 -5.64 -6.21 -6.05
N VAL A 88 -6.45 -5.14 -6.17
CA VAL A 88 -7.20 -4.85 -7.40
C VAL A 88 -6.26 -4.71 -8.59
N LYS A 89 -5.17 -3.95 -8.44
CA LYS A 89 -4.15 -3.78 -9.49
C LYS A 89 -3.58 -5.12 -9.96
N VAL A 90 -3.14 -5.98 -9.04
CA VAL A 90 -2.55 -7.28 -9.40
C VAL A 90 -3.59 -8.22 -10.04
N MET A 91 -4.84 -8.20 -9.58
CA MET A 91 -5.89 -9.04 -10.16
C MET A 91 -6.23 -8.63 -11.60
N LEU A 92 -6.26 -7.32 -11.87
CA LEU A 92 -6.42 -6.78 -13.23
C LEU A 92 -5.20 -7.10 -14.11
N GLU A 93 -3.97 -6.87 -13.62
CA GLU A 93 -2.73 -7.15 -14.36
C GLU A 93 -2.61 -8.62 -14.79
N LYS A 94 -3.10 -9.54 -13.95
CA LYS A 94 -3.09 -10.99 -14.23
C LYS A 94 -4.33 -11.48 -14.95
N GLY A 95 -5.33 -10.63 -15.19
CA GLY A 95 -6.59 -11.00 -15.83
C GLY A 95 -7.45 -11.97 -15.00
N VAL A 96 -7.27 -12.00 -13.67
CA VAL A 96 -8.13 -12.77 -12.75
C VAL A 96 -9.51 -12.15 -12.66
N VAL A 97 -9.58 -10.82 -12.77
CA VAL A 97 -10.79 -10.03 -12.95
C VAL A 97 -10.52 -9.04 -14.09
N THR A 98 -11.52 -8.75 -14.91
CA THR A 98 -11.47 -7.74 -15.96
C THR A 98 -11.98 -6.38 -15.47
N GLU A 99 -11.60 -5.29 -16.14
CA GLU A 99 -12.12 -3.96 -15.82
C GLU A 99 -13.65 -3.88 -15.96
N ASP A 100 -14.22 -4.59 -16.93
CA ASP A 100 -15.67 -4.61 -17.16
C ASP A 100 -16.40 -5.36 -16.05
N GLU A 101 -15.87 -6.50 -15.59
CA GLU A 101 -16.42 -7.23 -14.44
C GLU A 101 -16.37 -6.39 -13.18
N LEU A 102 -15.23 -5.73 -12.93
CA LEU A 102 -15.06 -4.87 -11.76
C LEU A 102 -16.02 -3.68 -11.81
N ARG A 103 -16.14 -3.02 -12.96
CA ARG A 103 -17.07 -1.90 -13.15
C ARG A 103 -18.51 -2.34 -12.95
N SER A 104 -18.90 -3.48 -13.51
CA SER A 104 -20.26 -4.03 -13.39
C SER A 104 -20.61 -4.38 -11.95
N ALA A 105 -19.64 -4.84 -11.16
CA ALA A 105 -19.84 -5.16 -9.75
C ALA A 105 -19.93 -3.92 -8.82
N LEU A 106 -19.47 -2.76 -9.29
CA LEU A 106 -19.48 -1.50 -8.53
C LEU A 106 -20.63 -0.56 -8.91
N ALA A 107 -21.38 -0.88 -9.97
CA ALA A 107 -22.55 -0.14 -10.42
C ALA A 107 -23.78 -0.42 -9.56
#